data_AF-A0A816HNX8-F1
#
_entry.id   AF-A0A816HNX8-F1
#
_cell.length_a   1.000
_cell.length_b   1.000
_cell.length_c   1.000
_cell.angle_alpha   90.00
_cell.angle_beta   90.00
_cell.angle_gamma   90.00
#
_symmetry.space_group_name_H-M   'P 1'
#
loop_
_entity.id
_entity.type
_entity.pdbx_description
1 polymer ?
#
loop_
_entity_poly.entity_id
_entity_poly.type
_entity_poly.pdbx_seq_one_letter_code
_entity_poly.pdbx_strand_id
1 'polypeptide(L)'
;LSQFDEELYKVVCKSDKPGESNDEEKYLIATSEQTIAAFHRDEWMPTDKLPLRYGGISTCFRREAGAQGRDTRGIFRVHQFEKIEQFCLTAPDDGSSWKLFDEMIGNAEEFNQKLGIPYRVVNIVS
;
A
#
# COMPACT_ATOMS: atom_id res chain seq x y z
N LEU A 1 5.25 14.51 0.73
CA LEU A 1 6.24 14.95 1.73
C LEU A 1 5.76 14.69 3.16
N SER A 2 4.54 15.06 3.53
CA SER A 2 3.97 14.75 4.87
C SER A 2 3.97 13.26 5.23
N GLN A 3 3.66 12.38 4.27
CA GLN A 3 3.64 10.93 4.48
C GLN A 3 5.00 10.35 4.90
N PHE A 4 6.11 10.95 4.45
CA PHE A 4 7.46 10.50 4.77
C PHE A 4 7.82 10.77 6.24
N ASP A 5 7.44 11.92 6.78
CA ASP A 5 7.80 12.31 8.14
C ASP A 5 6.89 11.67 9.20
N GLU A 6 5.64 11.36 8.83
CA GLU A 6 4.60 10.91 9.78
C GLU A 6 4.35 9.39 9.76
N GLU A 7 4.51 8.71 8.62
CA GLU A 7 4.12 7.29 8.50
C GLU A 7 5.31 6.31 8.43
N LEU A 8 6.44 6.71 7.82
CA LEU A 8 7.49 5.75 7.44
C LEU A 8 8.60 5.61 8.49
N TYR A 9 9.01 4.37 8.73
CA TYR A 9 10.21 4.05 9.50
C TYR A 9 11.45 4.12 8.61
N LYS A 10 12.46 4.88 9.06
CA LYS A 10 13.78 4.97 8.43
C LYS A 10 14.70 3.86 8.94
N VAL A 11 15.39 3.20 8.03
CA VAL A 11 16.41 2.18 8.28
C VAL A 11 17.73 2.72 7.76
N VAL A 12 18.74 2.80 8.63
CA VAL A 12 20.08 3.26 8.27
C VAL A 12 20.98 2.04 8.17
N CYS A 13 21.46 1.75 6.97
CA CYS A 13 22.37 0.65 6.70
C CYS A 13 23.81 1.16 6.76
N LYS A 14 24.66 0.46 7.53
CA LYS A 14 26.10 0.69 7.51
C LYS A 14 26.67 0.20 6.20
N SER A 15 27.66 0.92 5.67
CA SER A 15 28.42 0.47 4.51
C SER A 15 29.21 -0.80 4.85
N ASP A 16 29.18 -1.80 3.95
CA ASP A 16 29.96 -3.04 4.11
C ASP A 16 31.47 -2.82 3.86
N LYS A 17 31.85 -1.62 3.41
CA LYS A 17 33.24 -1.26 3.12
C LYS A 17 33.85 -0.44 4.27
N PRO A 18 34.90 -0.94 4.93
CA PRO A 18 35.58 -0.19 5.98
C PRO A 18 36.21 1.10 5.39
N GLY A 19 35.67 2.26 5.78
CA GLY A 19 36.19 3.59 5.42
C GLY A 19 35.27 4.46 4.56
N GLU A 20 34.15 3.94 4.05
CA GLU A 20 33.14 4.76 3.35
C GLU A 20 32.10 5.28 4.35
N SER A 21 32.02 6.60 4.54
CA SER A 21 31.07 7.28 5.46
C SER A 21 29.71 7.57 4.83
N ASN A 22 29.31 6.82 3.80
CA ASN A 22 27.99 6.96 3.17
C ASN A 22 27.07 5.89 3.74
N ASP A 23 26.40 6.22 4.84
CA ASP A 23 25.32 5.41 5.37
C ASP A 23 24.15 5.43 4.37
N GLU A 24 23.68 4.25 3.96
CA GLU A 24 22.56 4.14 3.02
C GLU A 24 21.23 4.24 3.79
N GLU A 25 20.37 5.17 3.38
CA GLU A 25 19.06 5.36 3.99
C GLU A 25 17.99 4.58 3.21
N LYS A 26 17.27 3.71 3.91
CA LYS A 26 16.13 2.95 3.41
C LYS A 26 14.90 3.23 4.26
N TYR A 27 13.74 2.81 3.76
CA TYR A 27 12.47 2.95 4.45
C TYR A 27 11.71 1.63 4.46
N LEU A 28 11.06 1.30 5.58
CA LEU A 28 10.11 0.20 5.63
C LEU A 28 8.81 0.61 4.94
N ILE A 29 8.18 -0.35 4.27
CA ILE A 29 6.95 -0.12 3.51
C ILE A 29 5.74 0.03 4.45
N ALA A 30 4.86 0.98 4.15
CA ALA A 30 3.58 1.18 4.87
C ALA A 30 2.42 0.40 4.23
N THR A 31 2.63 -0.09 3.02
CA THR A 31 1.71 -0.86 2.18
C THR A 31 2.49 -1.50 1.03
N SER A 32 2.07 -2.67 0.56
CA SER A 32 2.60 -3.30 -0.66
C SER A 32 2.37 -2.46 -1.91
N GLU A 33 1.40 -1.54 -1.90
CA GLU A 33 1.17 -0.56 -2.97
C GLU A 33 2.46 0.17 -3.38
N GLN A 34 3.27 0.58 -2.41
CA GLN A 34 4.51 1.35 -2.66
C GLN A 34 5.51 0.56 -3.53
N THR A 35 5.68 -0.73 -3.25
CA THR A 35 6.63 -1.58 -3.97
C THR A 35 6.04 -2.06 -5.29
N ILE A 36 4.75 -2.39 -5.35
CA ILE A 36 4.09 -2.80 -6.59
C ILE A 36 4.05 -1.63 -7.59
N ALA A 37 3.77 -0.40 -7.12
CA ALA A 37 3.81 0.79 -7.98
C ALA A 37 5.22 1.03 -8.55
N ALA A 38 6.26 0.82 -7.74
CA ALA A 38 7.65 0.94 -8.17
C ALA A 38 8.16 -0.25 -8.99
N PHE A 39 7.44 -1.39 -9.01
CA PHE A 39 7.86 -2.61 -9.70
C PHE A 39 7.99 -2.41 -11.21
N HIS A 40 7.11 -1.60 -11.80
CA HIS A 40 7.12 -1.26 -13.23
C HIS A 40 7.84 0.06 -13.54
N ARG A 41 8.70 0.51 -12.64
CA ARG A 41 9.47 1.74 -12.85
C ARG A 41 10.40 1.56 -14.07
N ASP A 42 10.42 2.59 -14.92
CA ASP A 42 11.24 2.63 -16.14
C ASP A 42 10.87 1.54 -17.19
N GLU A 43 9.64 1.01 -17.12
CA GLU A 43 9.10 0.07 -18.10
C GLU A 43 8.17 0.73 -19.12
N TRP A 44 8.21 0.24 -20.37
CA TRP A 44 7.21 0.55 -21.39
C TRP A 44 6.15 -0.54 -21.39
N MET A 45 4.89 -0.17 -21.16
CA MET A 45 3.80 -1.13 -20.98
C MET A 45 2.90 -1.19 -22.23
N PRO A 46 2.89 -2.32 -22.95
CA PRO A 46 2.00 -2.53 -24.08
C PRO A 46 0.52 -2.57 -23.64
N THR A 47 -0.37 -1.94 -24.40
CA THR A 47 -1.80 -1.86 -24.06
C THR A 47 -2.53 -3.20 -24.13
N ASP A 48 -2.05 -4.15 -24.93
CA ASP A 48 -2.57 -5.52 -25.04
C ASP A 48 -2.29 -6.38 -23.80
N LYS A 49 -1.35 -5.97 -22.94
CA LYS A 49 -1.06 -6.61 -21.66
C LYS A 49 -1.89 -6.05 -20.50
N LEU A 50 -2.65 -4.97 -20.72
CA LEU A 50 -3.49 -4.36 -19.71
C LEU A 50 -4.91 -4.91 -19.76
N PRO A 51 -5.61 -5.03 -18.61
CA PRO A 51 -5.14 -4.66 -17.28
C PRO A 51 -4.31 -5.75 -16.59
N LEU A 52 -3.27 -5.33 -15.86
CA LEU A 52 -2.51 -6.19 -14.94
C LEU A 52 -3.13 -6.11 -13.54
N ARG A 53 -3.27 -7.26 -12.87
CA ARG A 53 -3.85 -7.37 -11.53
C ARG A 53 -2.85 -8.08 -10.61
N TYR A 54 -2.58 -7.48 -9.45
CA TYR A 54 -1.67 -8.01 -8.43
C TYR A 54 -2.42 -8.27 -7.12
N GLY A 55 -2.13 -9.43 -6.51
CA GLY A 55 -2.49 -9.76 -5.13
C GLY A 55 -1.25 -9.64 -4.24
N GLY A 56 -0.99 -8.45 -3.71
CA GLY A 56 0.16 -8.20 -2.86
C GLY A 56 -0.05 -8.73 -1.45
N ILE A 57 0.95 -9.40 -0.87
CA ILE A 57 0.96 -9.79 0.54
C ILE A 57 2.25 -9.27 1.18
N SER A 58 2.13 -8.53 2.28
CA SER A 58 3.30 -8.01 2.99
C SER A 58 2.98 -7.55 4.41
N THR A 59 3.99 -7.61 5.27
CA THR A 59 4.04 -6.88 6.53
C THR A 59 4.14 -5.37 6.26
N CYS A 60 3.24 -4.60 6.85
CA CYS A 60 3.16 -3.15 6.73
C CYS A 60 3.61 -2.48 8.03
N PHE A 61 4.43 -1.42 7.92
CA PHE A 61 4.98 -0.68 9.05
C PHE A 61 4.51 0.78 9.05
N ARG A 62 3.82 1.22 10.12
CA ARG A 62 3.33 2.60 10.26
C ARG A 62 3.69 3.21 11.60
N ARG A 63 4.25 4.42 11.59
CA ARG A 63 4.64 5.15 12.81
C ARG A 63 3.45 5.68 13.61
N GLU A 64 2.29 5.88 12.98
CA GLU A 64 1.06 6.37 13.63
C GLU A 64 1.28 7.70 14.40
N ALA A 65 2.15 8.58 13.89
CA ALA A 65 2.67 9.74 14.62
C ALA A 65 1.61 10.83 14.98
N GLY A 66 0.37 10.70 14.52
CA GLY A 66 -0.75 11.61 14.86
C GLY A 66 -1.84 11.01 15.76
N ALA A 67 -1.70 9.75 16.19
CA ALA A 67 -2.78 9.01 16.87
C ALA A 67 -2.60 8.87 18.40
N GLN A 68 -1.78 9.72 19.03
CA GLN A 68 -1.47 9.61 20.47
C GLN A 68 -2.76 9.57 21.32
N GLY A 69 -2.98 8.45 22.02
CA GLY A 69 -4.14 8.25 22.89
C GLY A 69 -5.40 7.67 22.21
N ARG A 70 -5.41 7.44 20.90
CA ARG A 70 -6.51 6.76 20.18
C ARG A 70 -6.19 5.27 20.00
N ASP A 71 -7.18 4.40 20.24
CA ASP A 71 -7.12 2.95 20.00
C ASP A 71 -5.90 2.22 20.63
N THR A 72 -5.46 2.67 21.82
CA THR A 72 -4.22 2.19 22.45
C THR A 72 -4.28 0.79 23.05
N ARG A 73 -5.45 0.15 23.05
CA ARG A 73 -5.65 -1.23 23.54
C ARG A 73 -6.09 -2.13 22.39
N GLY A 74 -5.53 -3.34 22.35
CA GLY A 74 -5.82 -4.34 21.34
C GLY A 74 -4.93 -4.21 20.10
N ILE A 75 -5.41 -4.73 18.97
CA ILE A 75 -4.64 -4.84 17.72
C ILE A 75 -5.18 -3.95 16.59
N PHE A 76 -6.17 -3.11 16.88
CA PHE A 76 -6.85 -2.30 15.86
C PHE A 76 -5.93 -1.24 15.24
N ARG A 77 -5.05 -0.65 16.05
CA ARG A 77 -4.01 0.29 15.61
C ARG A 77 -2.67 -0.13 16.19
N VAL A 78 -1.79 -0.63 15.33
CA VAL A 78 -0.47 -1.15 15.69
C VAL A 78 0.56 -0.73 14.66
N HIS A 79 1.83 -0.70 15.07
CA HIS A 79 2.93 -0.30 14.19
C HIS A 79 3.26 -1.32 13.09
N GLN A 80 2.86 -2.58 13.29
CA GLN A 80 3.13 -3.68 12.38
C GLN A 80 1.88 -4.53 12.19
N PHE A 81 1.47 -4.77 10.95
CA PHE A 81 0.33 -5.63 10.61
C PHE A 81 0.52 -6.28 9.23
N GLU A 82 -0.16 -7.39 9.00
CA GLU A 82 -0.21 -8.04 7.68
C GLU A 82 -1.38 -7.50 6.86
N LYS A 83 -1.19 -7.34 5.55
CA LYS A 83 -2.24 -6.92 4.63
C LYS A 83 -2.14 -7.66 3.31
N ILE A 84 -3.31 -8.05 2.79
CA ILE A 84 -3.50 -8.49 1.40
C ILE A 84 -4.02 -7.28 0.62
N GLU A 85 -3.39 -6.99 -0.52
CA GLU A 85 -3.62 -5.80 -1.32
C GLU A 85 -4.04 -6.16 -2.75
N GLN A 86 -5.08 -5.48 -3.24
CA GLN A 86 -5.40 -5.43 -4.66
C GLN A 86 -4.69 -4.23 -5.28
N PHE A 87 -3.89 -4.45 -6.32
CA PHE A 87 -3.28 -3.37 -7.10
C PHE A 87 -3.48 -3.66 -8.59
N CYS A 88 -4.05 -2.71 -9.33
CA CYS A 88 -4.35 -2.88 -10.74
C CYS A 88 -3.67 -1.78 -11.56
N LEU A 89 -3.03 -2.18 -12.67
CA LEU A 89 -2.58 -1.28 -13.73
C LEU A 89 -3.53 -1.42 -14.90
N THR A 90 -3.98 -0.31 -15.46
CA THR A 90 -4.99 -0.29 -16.51
C THR A 90 -4.64 0.72 -17.59
N ALA A 91 -5.29 0.57 -18.74
CA ALA A 91 -5.12 1.49 -19.85
C ALA A 91 -5.72 2.86 -19.50
N PRO A 92 -5.14 3.95 -20.04
CA PRO A 92 -5.57 5.32 -19.74
C PRO A 92 -6.81 5.76 -20.55
N ASP A 93 -7.55 4.83 -21.15
CA ASP A 93 -8.75 5.14 -21.91
C ASP A 93 -9.95 5.48 -21.03
N ASP A 94 -10.93 6.16 -21.62
CA ASP A 94 -12.12 6.63 -20.92
C ASP A 94 -12.94 5.44 -20.38
N GLY A 95 -12.90 5.28 -19.06
CA GLY A 95 -13.76 4.37 -18.30
C GLY A 95 -13.10 3.06 -17.87
N SER A 96 -11.94 2.67 -18.41
CA SER A 96 -11.28 1.43 -17.98
C SER A 96 -10.80 1.46 -16.53
N SER A 97 -10.34 2.62 -16.05
CA SER A 97 -9.99 2.82 -14.64
C SER A 97 -11.21 2.78 -13.71
N TRP A 98 -12.32 3.42 -14.11
CA TRP A 98 -13.56 3.40 -13.34
C TRP A 98 -14.17 2.00 -13.22
N LYS A 99 -14.18 1.22 -14.31
CA LYS A 99 -14.63 -0.18 -14.28
C LYS A 99 -13.82 -1.03 -13.30
N LEU A 100 -12.50 -0.87 -13.30
CA LEU A 100 -11.64 -1.60 -12.35
C LEU A 100 -11.78 -1.09 -10.92
N PHE A 101 -12.01 0.20 -10.72
CA PHE A 101 -12.30 0.75 -9.41
C PHE A 101 -13.55 0.10 -8.80
N ASP A 102 -14.63 0.00 -9.57
CA ASP A 102 -15.87 -0.67 -9.15
C ASP A 102 -15.64 -2.18 -8.93
N GLU A 103 -14.86 -2.85 -9.80
CA GLU A 103 -14.47 -4.26 -9.64
C GLU A 103 -13.69 -4.49 -8.33
N MET A 104 -12.71 -3.63 -8.02
CA MET A 104 -11.87 -3.75 -6.81
C MET A 104 -12.67 -3.55 -5.53
N ILE A 105 -13.62 -2.59 -5.53
CA ILE A 105 -14.57 -2.41 -4.42
C ILE A 105 -15.45 -3.65 -4.29
N GLY A 106 -16.03 -4.14 -5.40
CA GLY A 106 -16.87 -5.34 -5.42
C GLY A 106 -16.15 -6.57 -4.85
N ASN A 107 -14.87 -6.78 -5.18
CA ASN A 107 -14.06 -7.86 -4.63
C ASN A 107 -13.90 -7.75 -3.10
N ALA A 108 -13.68 -6.53 -2.58
CA ALA A 108 -13.56 -6.29 -1.14
C ALA A 108 -14.90 -6.47 -0.41
N GLU A 109 -15.99 -6.06 -1.04
CA GLU A 109 -17.36 -6.28 -0.56
C GLU A 109 -17.68 -7.79 -0.49
N GLU A 110 -17.48 -8.53 -1.57
CA GLU A 110 -17.75 -9.96 -1.65
C GLU A 110 -16.93 -10.74 -0.60
N PHE A 111 -15.66 -10.36 -0.39
CA PHE A 111 -14.82 -10.95 0.65
C PHE A 111 -15.44 -10.80 2.05
N ASN A 112 -15.88 -9.60 2.42
CA ASN A 112 -16.52 -9.36 3.72
C ASN A 112 -17.87 -10.07 3.84
N GLN A 113 -18.66 -10.11 2.76
CA GLN A 113 -19.93 -10.83 2.72
C GLN A 113 -19.73 -12.33 2.96
N LYS A 114 -18.73 -12.95 2.33
CA LYS A 114 -18.37 -14.37 2.53
C LYS A 114 -17.94 -14.67 3.96
N LEU A 115 -17.31 -13.71 4.65
CA LEU A 115 -16.96 -13.83 6.06
C LEU A 115 -18.13 -13.52 7.02
N GLY A 116 -19.28 -13.04 6.50
CA GLY A 116 -20.41 -12.63 7.30
C GLY A 116 -20.18 -11.36 8.12
N ILE A 117 -19.25 -10.50 7.69
CA ILE A 117 -18.91 -9.25 8.37
C ILE A 117 -19.81 -8.13 7.83
N PRO A 118 -20.65 -7.48 8.65
CA PRO A 118 -21.47 -6.36 8.20
C PRO A 118 -20.60 -5.11 7.97
N TYR A 119 -20.86 -4.38 6.90
CA TYR A 119 -20.13 -3.17 6.51
C TYR A 119 -21.03 -2.14 5.81
N ARG A 120 -20.48 -0.98 5.49
CA ARG A 120 -21.10 0.05 4.64
C ARG A 120 -20.06 0.63 3.69
N VAL A 121 -20.43 0.93 2.45
CA VAL A 121 -19.59 1.67 1.50
C VAL A 121 -19.76 3.17 1.75
N VAL A 122 -18.66 3.91 1.85
CA VAL A 122 -18.63 5.35 2.11
C VAL A 122 -17.74 6.01 1.07
N ASN A 123 -18.22 7.11 0.48
CA ASN A 123 -17.41 7.97 -0.39
C ASN A 123 -16.70 9.04 0.45
N ILE A 124 -15.38 9.15 0.32
CA ILE A 124 -14.57 10.10 1.10
C ILE A 124 -14.73 11.50 0.49
N VAL A 125 -14.90 12.52 1.34
CA VAL A 125 -15.02 13.91 0.90
C VAL A 125 -13.67 14.45 0.40
N SER A 126 -13.73 15.40 -0.54
CA SER A 126 -12.56 16.14 -1.06
C SER A 126 -12.04 17.18 -0.07
#